data_AF-A0A963RTF3-F1
#
_entry.id   AF-A0A963RTF3-F1
#
_cell.length_a   1.000
_cell.length_b   1.000
_cell.length_c   1.000
_cell.angle_alpha   90.00
_cell.angle_beta   90.00
_cell.angle_gamma   90.00
#
_symmetry.space_group_name_H-M   'P 1'
#
loop_
_entity.id
_entity.type
_entity.pdbx_description
1 polymer ?
#
loop_
_entity_poly.entity_id
_entity_poly.type
_entity_poly.pdbx_seq_one_letter_code
_entity_poly.pdbx_strand_id
1 'polypeptide(L)' 'MTQILLVLTTVATQADAQVLARSMVEQRLAACAHIEAIDSVYRWQGAVQQEGEWRLLLKTT' A
#
# COMPACT_ATOMS: atom_id res chain seq x y z
N MET A 1 -20.81 14.11 9.42
CA MET A 1 -20.05 14.10 8.15
C MET A 1 -19.10 12.92 8.21
N THR A 2 -19.16 12.00 7.26
CA THR A 2 -18.17 10.93 7.18
C THR A 2 -16.88 11.50 6.63
N GLN A 3 -15.79 11.45 7.39
CA GLN A 3 -14.49 11.91 6.91
C GLN A 3 -13.96 10.92 5.87
N ILE A 4 -13.23 11.39 4.87
CA ILE A 4 -12.57 10.51 3.91
C ILE A 4 -11.10 10.39 4.33
N LEU A 5 -10.63 9.16 4.42
CA LEU A 5 -9.24 8.83 4.76
C LEU A 5 -8.53 8.23 3.53
N LEU A 6 -7.31 8.70 3.32
CA LEU A 6 -6.36 8.11 2.38
C LEU A 6 -5.27 7.40 3.18
N VAL A 7 -5.21 6.07 3.06
CA VAL A 7 -4.20 5.25 3.72
C VAL A 7 -3.16 4.82 2.68
N LEU A 8 -1.89 5.11 2.96
CA LEU A 8 -0.76 4.74 2.12
C LEU A 8 0.09 3.70 2.84
N THR A 9 0.48 2.65 2.13
CA THR A 9 1.41 1.63 2.63
C THR A 9 2.17 1.00 1.46
N THR A 10 3.19 0.21 1.75
CA THR A 10 3.96 -0.57 0.77
C THR A 10 4.00 -2.04 1.16
N VAL A 11 4.18 -2.91 0.17
CA VAL A 11 4.46 -4.34 0.34
C VAL A 11 5.55 -4.76 -0.66
N ALA A 12 6.27 -5.83 -0.35
CA ALA A 12 7.45 -6.24 -1.13
C ALA A 12 7.10 -6.75 -2.53
N THR A 13 5.95 -7.40 -2.72
CA THR A 13 5.63 -8.09 -3.99
C THR A 13 4.31 -7.65 -4.60
N GLN A 14 4.19 -7.78 -5.93
CA GLN A 14 2.95 -7.49 -6.66
C GLN A 14 1.80 -8.40 -6.20
N ALA A 15 2.11 -9.67 -5.94
CA ALA A 15 1.14 -10.66 -5.49
C ALA A 15 0.54 -10.26 -4.14
N ASP A 16 1.38 -9.87 -3.17
CA ASP A 16 0.92 -9.39 -1.86
C ASP A 16 0.07 -8.12 -2.01
N ALA A 17 0.45 -7.20 -2.90
CA ALA A 17 -0.31 -5.99 -3.15
C ALA A 17 -1.70 -6.29 -3.71
N GLN A 18 -1.79 -7.23 -4.66
CA GLN A 18 -3.07 -7.67 -5.24
C GLN A 18 -3.96 -8.36 -4.21
N VAL A 19 -3.39 -9.27 -3.40
CA VAL A 19 -4.12 -9.97 -2.33
C VAL A 19 -4.64 -8.97 -1.30
N LEU A 20 -3.79 -8.05 -0.83
CA LEU A 20 -4.18 -7.05 0.16
C LEU A 20 -5.25 -6.11 -0.37
N ALA A 21 -5.05 -5.53 -1.56
CA ALA A 21 -6.01 -4.61 -2.19
C ALA A 21 -7.39 -5.25 -2.37
N ARG A 22 -7.42 -6.48 -2.90
CA ARG A 22 -8.66 -7.23 -3.11
C ARG A 22 -9.36 -7.52 -1.79
N SER A 23 -8.62 -8.02 -0.80
CA SER A 23 -9.14 -8.33 0.54
C SER A 23 -9.73 -7.11 1.24
N MET A 24 -9.07 -5.95 1.17
CA MET A 24 -9.57 -4.70 1.77
C MET A 24 -10.90 -4.25 1.17
N VAL A 25 -11.09 -4.43 -0.14
CA VAL A 25 -12.34 -4.07 -0.84
C VAL A 25 -13.43 -5.12 -0.59
N GLU A 26 -13.12 -6.42 -0.69
CA GLU A 26 -14.08 -7.51 -0.42
C GLU A 26 -14.64 -7.45 1.01
N GLN A 27 -13.80 -7.10 1.99
CA GLN A 27 -14.19 -6.92 3.39
C GLN A 27 -14.81 -5.55 3.70
N ARG A 28 -14.96 -4.67 2.70
CA ARG A 28 -15.51 -3.30 2.83
C ARG A 28 -14.73 -2.42 3.82
N LEU A 29 -13.44 -2.68 3.99
CA LEU A 29 -12.52 -1.85 4.79
C LEU A 29 -11.97 -0.67 3.99
N ALA A 30 -11.92 -0.80 2.66
CA ALA A 30 -11.67 0.28 1.72
C ALA A 30 -12.70 0.23 0.59
N ALA A 31 -13.10 1.40 0.10
CA ALA A 31 -13.96 1.50 -1.08
C ALA A 31 -13.18 1.28 -2.38
N CYS A 32 -11.88 1.59 -2.39
CA CYS A 32 -11.01 1.46 -3.55
C CYS A 32 -9.53 1.35 -3.11
N ALA A 33 -8.72 0.66 -3.91
CA ALA A 33 -7.28 0.52 -3.77
C ALA A 33 -6.59 0.82 -5.11
N HIS A 34 -5.53 1.62 -5.14
CA HIS A 34 -4.58 1.67 -6.26
C HIS A 34 -3.33 0.89 -5.90
N ILE A 35 -2.69 0.28 -6.90
CA ILE A 35 -1.44 -0.48 -6.76
C ILE A 35 -0.44 0.07 -7.78
N GLU A 36 0.75 0.46 -7.32
CA GLU A 36 1.79 1.07 -8.15
C GLU A 36 3.17 0.48 -7.80
N ALA A 37 3.98 0.16 -8.81
CA ALA A 37 5.39 -0.21 -8.59
C ALA A 37 6.22 1.04 -8.32
N ILE A 38 7.08 0.99 -7.30
CA ILE A 38 7.94 2.10 -6.88
C ILE A 38 9.33 1.57 -6.48
N ASP A 39 10.32 2.46 -6.44
CA ASP A 39 11.57 2.24 -5.70
C ASP A 39 11.51 3.02 -4.38
N SER A 40 11.79 2.33 -3.28
CA SER A 40 11.89 2.91 -1.95
C SER A 40 13.34 3.04 -1.54
N VAL A 41 13.75 4.24 -1.12
CA VAL A 41 15.10 4.53 -0.60
C VAL A 41 14.95 4.92 0.87
N TYR A 42 15.55 4.15 1.77
CA TYR A 42 15.36 4.32 3.22
C TYR A 42 16.59 3.90 4.01
N ARG A 43 16.67 4.25 5.30
CA ARG A 43 17.75 3.82 6.19
C ARG A 43 17.30 2.65 7.05
N TRP A 44 18.05 1.55 7.03
CA TRP A 44 17.80 0.39 7.86
C TRP A 44 19.11 -0.21 8.35
N GLN A 45 19.16 -0.55 9.64
CA GLN A 45 20.37 -1.09 10.32
C GLN A 45 21.64 -0.26 10.04
N GLY A 46 21.51 1.06 10.00
CA GLY A 46 22.62 1.99 9.77
C GLY A 46 22.99 2.23 8.30
N ALA A 47 22.55 1.39 7.37
CA ALA A 47 22.85 1.52 5.93
C ALA A 47 21.67 2.14 5.15
N VAL A 48 21.98 2.79 4.02
CA VAL A 48 20.96 3.20 3.05
C VAL A 48 20.62 1.99 2.19
N GLN A 49 19.33 1.65 2.15
CA GLN A 49 18.75 0.61 1.32
C GLN A 49 18.02 1.25 0.14
N GLN A 50 17.97 0.53 -0.97
CA GLN A 50 17.13 0.85 -2.12
C GLN A 50 16.49 -0.45 -2.59
N GLU A 51 15.16 -0.53 -2.52
CA GLU A 51 14.41 -1.73 -2.82
C GLU A 51 13.16 -1.39 -3.64
N GLY A 52 12.83 -2.27 -4.59
CA GLY A 52 11.57 -2.18 -5.32
C GLY A 52 10.42 -2.63 -4.41
N GLU A 53 9.36 -1.82 -4.36
CA GLU A 53 8.16 -2.10 -3.58
C GLU A 53 6.90 -1.84 -4.40
N TRP A 54 5.77 -2.31 -3.88
CA TRP A 54 4.45 -2.04 -4.41
C TRP A 54 3.67 -1.17 -3.43
N ARG A 55 3.38 0.07 -3.84
CA ARG A 55 2.59 1.01 -3.05
C ARG A 55 1.11 0.74 -3.21
N LEU A 56 0.39 0.73 -2.09
CA LEU A 56 -1.06 0.76 -2.03
C LEU A 56 -1.56 2.13 -1.58
N LEU A 57 -2.57 2.67 -2.29
CA LEU A 57 -3.38 3.81 -1.86
C LEU A 57 -4.83 3.37 -1.68
N LEU A 58 -5.24 3.24 -0.42
CA LEU A 58 -6.57 2.82 0.02
C LEU A 58 -7.44 4.04 0.36
N LYS A 59 -8.69 4.05 -0.11
CA LYS A 59 -9.66 5.13 0.15
C LYS A 59 -10.79 4.58 1.02
N THR A 60 -11.03 5.20 2.18
CA THR A 60 -12.01 4.74 3.17
C THR A 60 -12.63 5.90 3.96
N THR A 61 -13.47 5.59 4.95
CA THR A 61 -14.21 6.54 5.79
C THR A 61 -14.02 6.30 7.28
#